data_AF-A0A660M1D5-F1
#
_entry.id   AF-A0A660M1D5-F1
#
_cell.length_a   1.000
_cell.length_b   1.000
_cell.length_c   1.000
_cell.angle_alpha   90.00
_cell.angle_beta   90.00
_cell.angle_gamma   90.00
#
_symmetry.space_group_name_H-M   'P 1'
#
loop_
_entity.id
_entity.type
_entity.pdbx_description
1 polymer ?
#
loop_
_entity_poly.entity_id
_entity_poly.type
_entity_poly.pdbx_seq_one_letter_code
_entity_poly.pdbx_strand_id
1 'polypeptide(L)'
;MELPISPNEKIMVVDAETDGLYGDFVSIGAVVYDDQLVTTMFNGVWMKETFNDSWADEHVKPILLDAKDNLTTYSNEEDLMNAFWDFYSQHRETCRTIGYTIYPVECRLFQRCVEKNLKERRFQGPYPLYDLASMAQSELLRELTQEYYREQATSVQHNHIEDCKATAHAFFKLGQLASSETLNNA
;
A
#
# COMPACT_ATOMS: atom_id res chain seq x y z
N MET A 1 14.66 -21.61 0.13
CA MET A 1 14.19 -20.82 1.28
C MET A 1 12.71 -20.63 1.03
N GLU A 2 11.83 -21.26 1.82
CA GLU A 2 10.39 -21.02 1.65
C GLU A 2 10.12 -19.55 1.95
N LEU A 3 9.57 -18.82 0.97
CA LEU A 3 9.02 -17.50 1.24
C LEU A 3 7.83 -17.71 2.18
N PRO A 4 7.72 -16.97 3.30
CA PRO A 4 6.62 -17.13 4.27
C PRO A 4 5.33 -16.50 3.72
N ILE A 5 4.95 -16.82 2.49
CA ILE A 5 3.86 -16.23 1.72
C ILE A 5 2.83 -17.32 1.49
N SER A 6 1.72 -17.27 2.22
CA SER A 6 0.56 -18.09 1.89
C SER A 6 -0.34 -17.30 0.94
N PRO A 7 -0.72 -17.86 -0.24
CA PRO A 7 -1.63 -17.19 -1.16
C PRO A 7 -3.03 -16.98 -0.57
N ASN A 8 -3.37 -17.69 0.52
CA ASN A 8 -4.67 -17.60 1.19
C ASN A 8 -4.58 -16.80 2.50
N GLU A 9 -3.48 -16.07 2.72
CA GLU A 9 -3.32 -15.24 3.92
C GLU A 9 -4.16 -13.97 3.82
N LYS A 10 -4.74 -13.56 4.96
CA LYS A 10 -5.40 -12.28 5.08
C LYS A 10 -4.36 -11.17 5.17
N ILE A 11 -4.33 -10.30 4.16
CA ILE A 11 -3.36 -9.21 4.06
C ILE A 11 -4.05 -7.86 3.99
N MET A 12 -3.34 -6.83 4.42
CA MET A 12 -3.68 -5.43 4.18
C MET A 12 -2.51 -4.81 3.45
N VAL A 13 -2.74 -4.48 2.18
CA VAL A 13 -1.77 -3.74 1.38
C VAL A 13 -1.95 -2.26 1.66
N VAL A 14 -0.86 -1.54 1.85
CA VAL A 14 -0.83 -0.09 2.11
C VAL A 14 0.08 0.57 1.09
N ASP A 15 -0.36 1.71 0.58
CA ASP A 15 0.39 2.56 -0.33
C ASP A 15 0.04 4.02 -0.04
N ALA A 16 1.03 4.91 0.00
CA ALA A 16 0.80 6.33 0.21
C ALA A 16 1.54 7.19 -0.81
N GLU A 17 0.82 8.18 -1.36
CA GLU A 17 1.42 9.18 -2.23
C GLU A 17 1.80 10.42 -1.42
N THR A 18 2.95 11.00 -1.76
CA THR A 18 3.55 12.10 -1.01
C THR A 18 4.00 13.24 -1.92
N ASP A 19 3.99 14.46 -1.38
CA ASP A 19 4.62 15.64 -1.99
C ASP A 19 6.15 15.56 -1.83
N GLY A 20 6.76 14.63 -2.58
CA GLY A 20 8.15 14.20 -2.45
C GLY A 20 8.34 13.14 -1.37
N LEU A 21 9.39 12.30 -1.50
CA LEU A 21 9.61 11.09 -0.68
C LEU A 21 9.49 11.30 0.84
N TYR A 22 9.86 12.48 1.34
CA TYR A 22 9.83 12.84 2.76
C TYR A 22 8.85 13.97 3.10
N GLY A 23 8.04 14.41 2.14
CA GLY A 23 7.11 15.53 2.29
C GLY A 23 5.79 15.14 2.94
N ASP A 24 4.73 15.87 2.58
CA ASP A 24 3.41 15.63 3.15
C ASP A 24 2.71 14.44 2.48
N PHE A 25 1.94 13.65 3.22
CA PHE A 25 1.05 12.64 2.67
C PHE A 25 -0.15 13.32 1.99
N VAL A 26 -0.31 13.08 0.70
CA VAL A 26 -1.40 13.64 -0.11
C VAL A 26 -2.49 12.61 -0.38
N SER A 27 -2.15 11.33 -0.40
CA SER A 27 -3.16 10.26 -0.42
C SER A 27 -2.66 9.00 0.29
N ILE A 28 -3.58 8.22 0.83
CA ILE A 28 -3.28 6.94 1.49
C ILE A 28 -4.32 5.92 1.03
N GLY A 29 -3.82 4.82 0.48
CA GLY A 29 -4.56 3.62 0.15
C GLY A 29 -4.30 2.52 1.15
N ALA A 30 -5.36 1.79 1.50
CA ALA A 30 -5.21 0.48 2.10
C ALA A 30 -6.28 -0.47 1.57
N VAL A 31 -5.90 -1.67 1.15
CA VAL A 31 -6.83 -2.68 0.63
C VAL A 31 -6.66 -3.97 1.40
N VAL A 32 -7.75 -4.46 1.99
CA VAL A 32 -7.76 -5.69 2.78
C VAL A 32 -8.24 -6.85 1.92
N TYR A 33 -7.43 -7.89 1.84
CA TYR A 33 -7.73 -9.12 1.13
C TYR A 33 -7.94 -10.27 2.10
N ASP A 34 -8.92 -11.11 1.80
CA ASP A 34 -9.14 -12.41 2.44
C ASP A 34 -9.38 -13.43 1.34
N ASP A 35 -8.59 -14.51 1.30
CA ASP A 35 -8.59 -15.49 0.21
C ASP A 35 -8.52 -14.84 -1.20
N GLN A 36 -7.60 -13.89 -1.37
CA GLN A 36 -7.38 -13.11 -2.61
C GLN A 36 -8.55 -12.19 -3.03
N LEU A 37 -9.63 -12.11 -2.23
CA LEU A 37 -10.78 -11.24 -2.49
C LEU A 37 -10.68 -9.95 -1.68
N VAL A 38 -10.96 -8.81 -2.31
CA VAL A 38 -11.08 -7.52 -1.60
C VAL A 38 -12.28 -7.56 -0.68
N THR A 39 -12.06 -7.33 0.62
CA THR A 39 -13.11 -7.32 1.64
C THR A 39 -13.49 -5.91 2.09
N THR A 40 -12.52 -4.99 2.10
CA THR A 40 -12.73 -3.57 2.40
C THR A 40 -11.51 -2.76 1.95
N MET A 41 -11.67 -1.44 1.86
CA MET A 41 -10.59 -0.52 1.48
C MET A 41 -10.73 0.84 2.17
N PHE A 42 -9.60 1.52 2.32
CA PHE A 42 -9.46 2.92 2.65
C PHE A 42 -8.84 3.65 1.45
N ASN A 43 -9.50 4.71 0.97
CA ASN A 43 -9.12 5.46 -0.23
C ASN A 43 -9.10 6.98 0.05
N GLY A 44 -8.25 7.40 0.98
CA GLY A 44 -8.21 8.76 1.49
C GLY A 44 -7.31 9.68 0.66
N VAL A 45 -7.77 10.92 0.45
CA VAL A 45 -6.97 11.98 -0.19
C VAL A 45 -7.08 13.29 0.59
N TRP A 46 -5.96 13.98 0.74
CA TRP A 46 -5.93 15.40 1.06
C TRP A 46 -5.57 16.15 -0.23
N MET A 47 -6.56 16.84 -0.81
CA MET A 47 -6.38 17.61 -2.03
C MET A 47 -5.59 18.89 -1.77
N LYS A 48 -4.29 18.72 -1.56
CA LYS A 48 -3.34 19.80 -1.35
C LYS A 48 -3.31 20.71 -2.57
N GLU A 49 -3.54 22.00 -2.36
CA GLU A 49 -3.60 22.98 -3.46
C GLU A 49 -2.25 23.14 -4.17
N THR A 50 -1.16 23.10 -3.42
CA THR A 50 0.20 23.33 -3.90
C THR A 50 1.13 22.19 -3.48
N PHE A 51 1.81 21.61 -4.46
CA PHE A 51 2.90 20.66 -4.26
C PHE A 51 4.22 21.42 -4.30
N ASN A 52 5.12 21.11 -3.37
CA ASN A 52 6.45 21.72 -3.30
C ASN A 52 7.47 20.92 -4.14
N ASP A 53 7.25 19.62 -4.29
CA ASP A 53 8.08 18.75 -5.11
C ASP A 53 7.56 18.76 -6.56
N SER A 54 8.44 19.10 -7.51
CA SER A 54 8.07 19.22 -8.92
C SER A 54 7.70 17.89 -9.55
N TRP A 55 8.33 16.79 -9.10
CA TRP A 55 8.03 15.47 -9.65
C TRP A 55 6.63 15.02 -9.19
N ALA A 56 6.30 15.23 -7.92
CA ALA A 56 4.97 14.92 -7.40
C ALA A 56 3.88 15.80 -8.02
N ASP A 57 4.14 17.10 -8.25
CA ASP A 57 3.19 17.98 -8.95
C ASP A 57 2.93 17.52 -10.41
N GLU A 58 3.95 16.99 -11.09
CA GLU A 58 3.84 16.52 -12.48
C GLU A 58 3.23 15.11 -12.60
N HIS A 59 3.52 14.20 -11.67
CA HIS A 59 3.20 12.78 -11.81
C HIS A 59 2.11 12.26 -10.87
N VAL A 60 2.00 12.79 -9.65
CA VAL A 60 1.04 12.31 -8.65
C VAL A 60 -0.24 13.13 -8.71
N LYS A 61 -0.11 14.46 -8.67
CA LYS A 61 -1.25 15.37 -8.58
C LYS A 61 -2.27 15.19 -9.72
N PRO A 62 -1.89 15.02 -11.01
CA PRO A 62 -2.87 14.83 -12.08
C PRO A 62 -3.68 13.55 -11.90
N ILE A 63 -3.04 12.47 -11.43
CA ILE A 63 -3.69 11.18 -11.19
C ILE A 63 -4.71 11.29 -10.07
N LEU A 64 -4.36 11.95 -8.96
CA LEU A 64 -5.29 12.19 -7.85
C LEU A 64 -6.47 13.08 -8.28
N LEU A 65 -6.22 14.12 -9.07
CA LEU A 65 -7.26 15.00 -9.59
C LEU A 65 -8.24 14.30 -10.52
N ASP A 66 -7.75 13.40 -11.37
CA ASP A 66 -8.59 12.58 -12.26
C ASP A 66 -9.45 11.60 -11.46
N ALA A 67 -8.89 11.00 -10.40
CA ALA A 67 -9.59 10.05 -9.54
C ALA A 67 -10.50 10.69 -8.48
N LYS A 68 -10.48 12.02 -8.30
CA LYS A 68 -11.01 12.72 -7.12
C LYS A 68 -12.43 12.36 -6.73
N ASP A 69 -13.30 12.16 -7.71
CA ASP A 69 -14.73 11.94 -7.49
C ASP A 69 -15.01 10.54 -6.90
N ASN A 70 -14.01 9.66 -6.94
CA ASN A 70 -14.02 8.32 -6.38
C ASN A 70 -13.17 8.18 -5.11
N LEU A 71 -12.63 9.29 -4.58
CA LEU A 71 -11.77 9.31 -3.40
C LEU A 71 -12.46 9.99 -2.21
N THR A 72 -12.15 9.52 -1.00
CA THR A 72 -12.63 10.15 0.23
C THR A 72 -11.75 11.34 0.56
N THR A 73 -12.29 12.56 0.46
CA THR A 73 -11.52 13.79 0.68
C THR A 73 -11.48 14.19 2.16
N TYR A 74 -10.28 14.52 2.64
CA TYR A 74 -10.00 15.06 3.97
C TYR A 74 -9.48 16.49 3.88
N SER A 75 -9.70 17.28 4.94
CA SER A 75 -9.37 18.70 4.95
C SER A 75 -7.87 18.99 5.04
N ASN A 76 -7.10 18.09 5.63
CA ASN A 76 -5.66 18.21 5.84
C ASN A 76 -5.01 16.83 6.00
N GLU A 77 -3.67 16.80 5.97
CA GLU A 77 -2.87 15.59 6.20
C GLU A 77 -3.21 14.90 7.53
N GLU A 78 -3.43 15.70 8.58
CA GLU A 78 -3.65 15.19 9.92
C GLU A 78 -4.93 14.36 10.02
N ASP A 79 -6.02 14.83 9.42
CA ASP A 79 -7.30 14.15 9.35
C ASP A 79 -7.22 12.88 8.50
N LEU A 80 -6.53 12.96 7.35
CA LEU A 80 -6.26 11.81 6.49
C LEU A 80 -5.52 10.69 7.25
N MET A 81 -4.44 11.05 7.95
CA MET A 81 -3.65 10.10 8.72
C MET A 81 -4.41 9.52 9.93
N ASN A 82 -5.26 10.32 10.58
CA ASN A 82 -6.11 9.83 11.66
C ASN A 82 -7.10 8.79 11.15
N ALA A 83 -7.79 9.09 10.05
CA ALA A 83 -8.76 8.18 9.45
C ALA A 83 -8.10 6.88 8.95
N PHE A 84 -6.91 6.99 8.34
CA PHE A 84 -6.11 5.82 7.99
C PHE A 84 -5.76 4.98 9.23
N TRP A 85 -5.30 5.62 10.31
CA TRP A 85 -4.96 4.90 11.54
C TRP A 85 -6.17 4.15 12.13
N ASP A 86 -7.34 4.77 12.10
CA ASP A 86 -8.58 4.16 12.59
C ASP A 86 -8.99 2.97 11.73
N PHE A 87 -8.82 3.05 10.40
CA PHE A 87 -9.00 1.92 9.50
C PHE A 87 -7.99 0.80 9.78
N TYR A 88 -6.69 1.12 9.79
CA TYR A 88 -5.61 0.18 10.09
C TYR A 88 -5.85 -0.56 11.41
N SER A 89 -6.29 0.17 12.44
CA SER A 89 -6.55 -0.36 13.78
C SER A 89 -7.65 -1.43 13.83
N GLN A 90 -8.58 -1.42 12.87
CA GLN A 90 -9.63 -2.44 12.77
C GLN A 90 -9.11 -3.76 12.20
N HIS A 91 -7.96 -3.74 11.52
CA HIS A 91 -7.46 -4.87 10.75
C HIS A 91 -6.13 -5.44 11.25
N ARG A 92 -5.31 -4.64 11.95
CA ARG A 92 -3.92 -4.97 12.34
C ARG A 92 -3.73 -6.29 13.08
N GLU A 93 -4.73 -6.75 13.84
CA GLU A 93 -4.64 -8.00 14.62
C GLU A 93 -4.90 -9.25 13.76
N THR A 94 -5.53 -9.08 12.59
CA THR A 94 -5.96 -10.18 11.72
C THR A 94 -5.30 -10.18 10.35
N CYS A 95 -4.64 -9.08 9.98
CA CYS A 95 -4.03 -8.90 8.67
C CYS A 95 -2.53 -8.72 8.79
N ARG A 96 -1.79 -9.40 7.92
CA ARG A 96 -0.41 -9.02 7.64
C ARG A 96 -0.40 -7.69 6.88
N THR A 97 0.39 -6.71 7.35
CA THR A 97 0.50 -5.41 6.67
C THR A 97 1.69 -5.43 5.71
N ILE A 98 1.46 -5.06 4.44
CA ILE A 98 2.44 -5.12 3.36
C ILE A 98 2.40 -3.85 2.50
N GLY A 99 3.54 -3.45 1.93
CA GLY A 99 3.60 -2.45 0.85
C GLY A 99 4.62 -2.87 -0.22
N TYR A 100 4.65 -2.17 -1.35
CA TYR A 100 5.56 -2.51 -2.46
C TYR A 100 7.01 -2.18 -2.12
N THR A 101 7.30 -0.90 -1.83
CA THR A 101 8.61 -0.38 -1.42
C THR A 101 8.41 0.53 -0.22
N ILE A 102 8.46 -0.04 0.99
CA ILE A 102 7.92 0.62 2.20
C ILE A 102 8.80 1.75 2.76
N TYR A 103 10.08 1.81 2.39
CA TYR A 103 11.01 2.83 2.86
C TYR A 103 11.29 3.87 1.76
N PRO A 104 11.12 5.18 2.03
CA PRO A 104 10.84 5.78 3.33
C PRO A 104 9.35 5.99 3.67
N VAL A 105 8.45 5.83 2.70
CA VAL A 105 7.11 6.44 2.75
C VAL A 105 6.19 5.77 3.77
N GLU A 106 5.86 4.49 3.62
CA GLU A 106 4.95 3.77 4.51
C GLU A 106 5.55 3.62 5.92
N CYS A 107 6.86 3.42 6.02
CA CYS A 107 7.58 3.46 7.29
C CYS A 107 7.35 4.78 8.03
N ARG A 108 7.47 5.93 7.34
CA ARG A 108 7.20 7.25 7.92
C ARG A 108 5.72 7.43 8.27
N LEU A 109 4.81 6.89 7.46
CA LEU A 109 3.37 6.97 7.72
C LEU A 109 3.04 6.35 9.07
N PHE A 110 3.44 5.09 9.27
CA PHE A 110 3.22 4.40 10.53
C PHE A 110 3.96 5.04 11.70
N GLN A 111 5.21 5.46 11.49
CA GLN A 111 5.98 6.17 12.51
C GLN A 111 5.25 7.43 12.99
N ARG A 112 4.81 8.31 12.07
CA ARG A 112 4.11 9.55 12.44
C ARG A 112 2.75 9.28 13.07
N CYS A 113 2.02 8.25 12.62
CA CYS A 113 0.77 7.84 13.27
C CYS A 113 1.02 7.39 14.73
N VAL A 114 2.09 6.63 14.99
CA VAL A 114 2.46 6.18 16.35
C VAL A 114 2.92 7.36 17.22
N GLU A 115 3.84 8.18 16.72
CA GLU A 115 4.43 9.31 17.47
C GLU A 115 3.37 10.33 17.87
N LYS A 116 2.35 10.54 17.04
CA LYS A 116 1.23 11.45 17.34
C LYS A 116 0.48 11.10 18.63
N ASN A 117 0.39 9.81 18.97
CA ASN A 117 -0.18 9.36 20.24
C ASN A 117 0.66 8.21 20.80
N LEU A 118 1.92 8.50 21.12
CA LEU A 118 2.88 7.51 21.59
C LEU A 118 2.40 6.75 22.83
N LYS A 119 1.64 7.43 23.71
CA LYS A 119 1.12 6.82 24.95
C LYS A 119 0.26 5.59 24.65
N GLU A 120 -0.60 5.66 23.65
CA GLU A 120 -1.55 4.59 23.31
C GLU A 120 -1.05 3.71 22.15
N ARG A 121 -0.33 4.29 21.18
CA ARG A 121 0.02 3.64 19.91
C ARG A 121 1.40 3.00 19.86
N ARG A 122 2.26 3.16 20.88
CA ARG A 122 3.68 2.69 20.89
C ARG A 122 3.90 1.22 20.49
N PHE A 123 2.92 0.36 20.69
CA PHE A 123 2.98 -1.08 20.34
C PHE A 123 1.86 -1.48 19.39
N GLN A 124 1.37 -0.54 18.59
CA GLN A 124 0.23 -0.78 17.71
C GLN A 124 0.58 -0.62 16.23
N GLY A 125 1.75 -0.09 15.88
CA GLY A 125 2.20 -0.07 14.48
C GLY A 125 2.52 -1.48 13.95
N PRO A 126 2.71 -1.65 12.64
CA PRO A 126 3.05 -2.95 12.07
C PRO A 126 4.46 -3.37 12.47
N TYR A 127 4.59 -4.55 13.08
CA TYR A 127 5.89 -5.20 13.31
C TYR A 127 5.78 -6.72 13.03
N PRO A 128 6.31 -7.21 11.89
CA PRO A 128 6.95 -6.43 10.82
C PRO A 128 5.94 -5.72 9.89
N LEU A 129 6.37 -4.62 9.29
CA LEU A 129 5.80 -4.11 8.04
C LEU A 129 6.51 -4.85 6.90
N TYR A 130 5.76 -5.61 6.10
CA TYR A 130 6.35 -6.43 5.06
C TYR A 130 6.66 -5.61 3.81
N ASP A 131 7.90 -5.71 3.34
CA ASP A 131 8.38 -5.04 2.13
C ASP A 131 8.42 -6.01 0.96
N LEU A 132 7.49 -5.88 0.02
CA LEU A 132 7.42 -6.79 -1.13
C LEU A 132 8.70 -6.72 -1.98
N ALA A 133 9.27 -5.53 -2.14
CA ALA A 133 10.53 -5.29 -2.86
C ALA A 133 11.70 -6.12 -2.31
N SER A 134 11.65 -6.51 -1.03
CA SER A 134 12.65 -7.34 -0.38
C SER A 134 12.37 -8.86 -0.50
N MET A 135 11.23 -9.28 -1.05
CA MET A 135 10.82 -10.69 -1.12
C MET A 135 11.28 -11.41 -2.39
N ALA A 136 11.53 -10.68 -3.48
CA ALA A 136 11.90 -11.28 -4.77
C ALA A 136 12.75 -10.32 -5.61
N GLN A 137 13.28 -10.81 -6.73
CA GLN A 137 14.04 -9.98 -7.66
C GLN A 137 13.15 -8.87 -8.25
N SER A 138 13.70 -7.66 -8.37
CA SER A 138 12.97 -6.48 -8.84
C SER A 138 12.37 -6.65 -10.24
N GLU A 139 13.05 -7.37 -11.13
CA GLU A 139 12.53 -7.63 -12.48
C GLU A 139 11.29 -8.52 -12.46
N LEU A 140 11.26 -9.55 -11.62
CA LEU A 140 10.10 -10.41 -11.42
C LEU A 140 8.93 -9.63 -10.82
N LEU A 141 9.18 -8.86 -9.76
CA LEU A 141 8.14 -8.03 -9.13
C LEU A 141 7.55 -6.99 -10.08
N ARG A 142 8.40 -6.37 -10.90
CA ARG A 142 7.97 -5.46 -11.95
C ARG A 142 7.10 -6.18 -12.98
N GLU A 143 7.48 -7.37 -13.42
CA GLU A 143 6.67 -8.11 -14.39
C GLU A 143 5.29 -8.47 -13.82
N LEU A 144 5.23 -8.93 -12.57
CA LEU A 144 3.97 -9.30 -11.90
C LEU A 144 3.06 -8.09 -11.65
N THR A 145 3.62 -6.92 -11.30
CA THR A 145 2.80 -5.70 -11.18
C THR A 145 2.32 -5.21 -12.55
N GLN A 146 3.14 -5.30 -13.60
CA GLN A 146 2.71 -4.96 -14.97
C GLN A 146 1.68 -5.97 -15.52
N GLU A 147 1.72 -7.23 -15.10
CA GLU A 147 0.66 -8.21 -15.39
C GLU A 147 -0.70 -7.72 -14.92
N TYR A 148 -0.81 -7.28 -13.65
CA TYR A 148 -2.03 -6.68 -13.11
C TYR A 148 -2.53 -5.53 -13.99
N TYR A 149 -1.66 -4.56 -14.32
CA TYR A 149 -2.03 -3.40 -15.12
C TYR A 149 -2.59 -3.80 -16.50
N ARG A 150 -1.96 -4.77 -17.17
CA ARG A 150 -2.44 -5.31 -18.45
C ARG A 150 -3.78 -6.02 -18.30
N GLU A 151 -3.97 -6.83 -17.27
CA GLU A 151 -5.22 -7.56 -17.01
C GLU A 151 -6.40 -6.61 -16.74
N GLN A 152 -6.15 -5.50 -16.04
CA GLN A 152 -7.16 -4.49 -15.75
C GLN A 152 -7.36 -3.48 -16.90
N ALA A 153 -6.60 -3.62 -17.99
CA ALA A 153 -6.57 -2.67 -19.10
C ALA A 153 -6.36 -1.20 -18.64
N THR A 154 -5.52 -1.02 -17.62
CA THR A 154 -5.19 0.28 -17.02
C THR A 154 -3.68 0.50 -17.01
N SER A 155 -3.27 1.75 -17.07
CA SER A 155 -1.87 2.16 -16.89
C SER A 155 -1.73 3.21 -15.79
N VAL A 156 -2.75 3.34 -14.94
CA VAL A 156 -2.81 4.35 -13.90
C VAL A 156 -1.92 3.92 -12.72
N GLN A 157 -0.66 4.34 -12.80
CA GLN A 157 0.30 4.32 -11.69
C GLN A 157 0.15 5.61 -10.87
N HIS A 158 0.63 5.60 -9.64
CA HIS A 158 0.49 6.70 -8.68
C HIS A 158 -0.95 6.95 -8.24
N ASN A 159 -1.76 5.88 -8.30
CA ASN A 159 -3.07 5.81 -7.70
C ASN A 159 -2.97 4.77 -6.58
N HIS A 160 -2.99 5.25 -5.35
CA HIS A 160 -2.77 4.42 -4.16
C HIS A 160 -3.65 3.16 -4.08
N ILE A 161 -4.85 3.15 -4.64
CA ILE A 161 -5.69 1.94 -4.68
C ILE A 161 -5.22 0.97 -5.77
N GLU A 162 -4.92 1.46 -6.96
CA GLU A 162 -4.42 0.61 -8.05
C GLU A 162 -3.03 0.05 -7.71
N ASP A 163 -2.15 0.84 -7.10
CA ASP A 163 -0.84 0.41 -6.63
C ASP A 163 -0.96 -0.63 -5.50
N CYS A 164 -1.92 -0.48 -4.57
CA CYS A 164 -2.25 -1.53 -3.60
C CYS A 164 -2.68 -2.84 -4.29
N LYS A 165 -3.54 -2.76 -5.31
CA LYS A 165 -4.02 -3.96 -6.02
C LYS A 165 -2.93 -4.63 -6.85
N ALA A 166 -2.08 -3.87 -7.52
CA ALA A 166 -0.92 -4.37 -8.24
C ALA A 166 0.05 -5.09 -7.30
N THR A 167 0.28 -4.51 -6.12
CA THR A 167 1.11 -5.09 -5.05
C THR A 167 0.51 -6.40 -4.52
N ALA A 168 -0.81 -6.44 -4.29
CA ALA A 168 -1.51 -7.66 -3.87
C ALA A 168 -1.38 -8.77 -4.92
N HIS A 169 -1.60 -8.43 -6.20
CA HIS A 169 -1.47 -9.36 -7.32
C HIS A 169 -0.08 -9.98 -7.34
N ALA A 170 0.98 -9.16 -7.27
CA ALA A 170 2.35 -9.64 -7.24
C ALA A 170 2.64 -10.52 -6.01
N PHE A 171 2.16 -10.15 -4.83
CA PHE A 171 2.30 -10.95 -3.61
C PHE A 171 1.67 -12.34 -3.75
N PHE A 172 0.43 -12.44 -4.23
CA PHE A 172 -0.26 -13.72 -4.40
C PHE A 172 0.39 -14.59 -5.46
N LYS A 173 0.81 -14.01 -6.59
CA LYS A 173 1.54 -14.73 -7.65
C LYS A 173 2.86 -15.30 -7.14
N LEU A 174 3.62 -14.52 -6.36
CA LEU A 174 4.83 -15.03 -5.71
C LEU A 174 4.54 -16.22 -4.78
N GLY A 175 3.48 -16.16 -3.98
CA GLY A 175 3.06 -17.28 -3.12
C GLY A 175 2.70 -18.54 -3.91
N GLN A 176 2.01 -18.38 -5.05
CA GLN A 176 1.67 -19.48 -5.95
C GLN A 176 2.92 -20.10 -6.60
N LEU A 177 3.85 -19.28 -7.08
CA LEU A 177 5.12 -19.75 -7.65
C LEU A 177 5.93 -20.54 -6.63
N ALA A 178 6.10 -20.00 -5.42
CA ALA A 178 6.81 -20.68 -4.32
C ALA A 178 6.16 -22.02 -3.95
N SER A 179 4.83 -22.09 -3.91
CA SER A 179 4.09 -23.33 -3.62
C SER A 179 4.28 -24.39 -4.71
N SER A 180 4.32 -23.96 -5.97
CA SER A 180 4.51 -24.85 -7.12
C SER A 180 5.92 -25.45 -7.19
N GLU A 181 6.96 -24.68 -6.83
CA GLU A 181 8.34 -25.17 -6.75
C GLU A 181 8.51 -26.21 -5.64
N THR A 182 7.85 -26.03 -4.50
CA THR A 182 7.88 -27.02 -3.42
C THR A 182 7.22 -28.34 -3.84
N LEU A 183 6.09 -28.29 -4.56
CA LEU A 183 5.42 -29.49 -5.07
C LEU A 183 6.25 -30.24 -6.12
N ASN A 184 6.98 -29.53 -6.98
CA ASN A 184 7.81 -30.14 -8.04
C ASN A 184 9.11 -30.76 -7.51
N ASN A 185 9.54 -30.39 -6.30
CA ASN A 185 10.76 -30.89 -5.65
C ASN A 185 10.49 -31.91 -4.53
N ALA A 186 9.23 -32.30 -4.30
CA ALA A 186 8.79 -33.30 -3.32
C ALA A 186 8.56 -34.67 -3.97
#